data_AF-A0A8H3D290-F1
#
_entry.id   AF-A0A8H3D290-F1
#
_cell.length_a   1.000
_cell.length_b   1.000
_cell.length_c   1.000
_cell.angle_alpha   90.00
_cell.angle_beta   90.00
_cell.angle_gamma   90.00
#
_symmetry.space_group_name_H-M   'P 1'
#
loop_
_entity.id
_entity.type
_entity.pdbx_description
1 polymer ?
#
loop_
_entity_poly.entity_id
_entity_poly.type
_entity_poly.pdbx_seq_one_letter_code
_entity_poly.pdbx_strand_id
1 'polypeptide(L)'
;MNVSLLVVAVNTRTRLIEPGLNRYRIKELEAQIRALEEKKTSSSASEFSSSTSSDFLSPSPSLSLGTSSTSPSRGASRTPITPTLGSAEDIFPPIIAPSSPSSAYSTPDIIPNYSKSTGPDPPPDVVGKLLNIFLLRHSQCGFELHIGRIMRAAQPGATDPLIPGCYFAQEHELRRWENELFERTKWGIEENITLAHSGGDGKYNSLHHLQAMTMFGLYYYFKGRLLEGHVHTAHATRLAVALGLHKLDSRIFRPSPVGQAPKQPFGTQLWRPRDPVELGEAINLWWSCNSTELAGSTLNGLPPCVSLEDDVTTVWPRLLSDFEYGQPLPDDNYSVNSLLDPRTSSIVVSVSRDNVKSLIAKSYILMVWAAKLDVERVSNHQGSDDWWIRFEQCDQAINQFMETMPPVRLSRNVEELAYLIIVHTAIYCSQLQLHNALAEFELAMGAQRYPNGRNPDGSLGGISYARCNEACRATVLAAAVVVDIDLSYMVMFIGIAWVCVAEVLIREIPRLKRSGFVAEAREKEQQLGLLETCMDRLVATYPVLSLQLNQLQTIKAQQLYL
;
A
#
# COMPACT_ATOMS: atom_id res chain seq x y z
N MET A 1 8.13 -16.09 12.34
CA MET A 1 8.45 -14.73 11.87
C MET A 1 8.89 -14.89 10.41
N ASN A 2 7.97 -14.76 9.45
CA ASN A 2 8.16 -15.14 8.03
C ASN A 2 8.06 -13.87 7.17
N VAL A 3 9.06 -13.30 6.47
CA VAL A 3 10.29 -13.74 5.75
C VAL A 3 10.13 -13.87 4.22
N SER A 4 8.96 -13.58 3.63
CA SER A 4 8.85 -13.54 2.16
C SER A 4 8.64 -12.11 1.60
N LEU A 5 7.59 -11.40 2.01
CA LEU A 5 7.42 -9.98 1.62
C LEU A 5 8.21 -9.01 2.50
N LEU A 6 8.35 -9.33 3.79
CA LEU A 6 9.21 -8.58 4.70
C LEU A 6 10.69 -8.75 4.34
N VAL A 7 11.11 -9.90 3.77
CA VAL A 7 12.51 -10.09 3.31
C VAL A 7 12.79 -9.32 2.04
N VAL A 8 11.85 -9.16 1.11
CA VAL A 8 12.13 -8.36 -0.09
C VAL A 8 12.41 -6.89 0.28
N ALA A 9 11.73 -6.32 1.28
CA ALA A 9 12.01 -4.95 1.73
C ALA A 9 13.10 -4.83 2.83
N VAL A 10 13.15 -5.75 3.80
CA VAL A 10 14.13 -5.72 4.91
C VAL A 10 15.51 -6.22 4.46
N ASN A 11 15.59 -7.13 3.50
CA ASN A 11 16.88 -7.59 2.96
C ASN A 11 17.49 -6.52 2.04
N THR A 12 16.67 -5.66 1.44
CA THR A 12 17.11 -4.43 0.76
C THR A 12 17.68 -3.42 1.75
N ARG A 13 17.08 -3.26 2.94
CA ARG A 13 17.57 -2.32 3.98
C ARG A 13 18.78 -2.83 4.78
N THR A 14 18.88 -4.14 5.01
CA THR A 14 20.01 -4.74 5.76
C THR A 14 21.28 -4.88 4.91
N ARG A 15 21.16 -4.87 3.57
CA ARG A 15 22.30 -4.84 2.63
C ARG A 15 22.75 -3.43 2.23
N LEU A 16 22.02 -2.40 2.62
CA LEU A 16 22.31 -0.98 2.34
C LEU A 16 23.32 -0.34 3.32
N ILE A 17 23.80 -1.09 4.31
CA ILE A 17 24.83 -0.62 5.24
C ILE A 17 25.99 -1.61 5.14
N GLU A 18 27.17 -1.11 4.78
CA GLU A 18 28.40 -1.91 4.69
C GLU A 18 28.51 -2.88 5.89
N PRO A 19 28.66 -4.19 5.67
CA PRO A 19 28.75 -5.17 6.77
C PRO A 19 29.97 -4.93 7.69
N GLY A 20 30.95 -4.13 7.25
CA GLY A 20 32.07 -3.68 8.08
C GLY A 20 31.72 -2.54 9.04
N LEU A 21 30.93 -1.55 8.59
CA LEU A 21 30.64 -0.34 9.37
C LEU A 21 29.69 -0.63 10.55
N ASN A 22 28.73 -1.53 10.36
CA ASN A 22 27.82 -1.95 11.44
C ASN A 22 28.51 -2.79 12.51
N ARG A 23 29.46 -3.67 12.16
CA ARG A 23 30.22 -4.41 13.19
C ARG A 23 31.08 -3.49 14.03
N TYR A 24 31.66 -2.46 13.41
CA TYR A 24 32.43 -1.46 14.15
C TYR A 24 31.53 -0.62 15.05
N ARG A 25 30.41 -0.12 14.53
CA ARG A 25 29.47 0.71 15.30
C ARG A 25 28.78 -0.05 16.42
N ILE A 26 28.42 -1.32 16.21
CA ILE A 26 27.87 -2.19 17.26
C ILE A 26 28.91 -2.42 18.36
N LYS A 27 30.16 -2.74 18.01
CA LYS A 27 31.25 -2.89 19.00
C LYS A 27 31.54 -1.59 19.75
N GLU A 28 31.47 -0.45 19.06
CA GLU A 28 31.65 0.87 19.65
C GLU A 28 30.53 1.18 20.65
N LEU A 29 29.27 0.93 20.27
CA LEU A 29 28.11 1.12 21.15
C LEU A 29 28.13 0.15 22.34
N GLU A 30 28.51 -1.11 22.13
CA GLU A 30 28.71 -2.09 23.21
C GLU A 30 29.82 -1.68 24.18
N ALA A 31 30.89 -1.05 23.69
CA ALA A 31 31.96 -0.51 24.53
C ALA A 31 31.50 0.74 25.30
N GLN A 32 30.71 1.62 24.68
CA GLN A 32 30.13 2.79 25.34
C GLN A 32 29.14 2.39 26.44
N ILE A 33 28.29 1.39 26.20
CA ILE A 33 27.37 0.87 27.22
C ILE A 33 28.15 0.28 28.39
N ARG A 34 29.19 -0.52 28.14
CA ARG A 34 30.05 -1.08 29.20
C ARG A 34 30.74 0.00 30.03
N ALA A 35 31.28 1.03 29.37
CA ALA A 35 31.91 2.17 30.06
C ALA A 35 30.91 2.97 30.91
N LEU A 36 29.65 3.09 30.46
CA LEU A 36 28.59 3.74 31.23
C LEU A 36 28.14 2.89 32.43
N GLU A 37 28.11 1.57 32.29
CA GLU A 37 27.79 0.64 33.40
C GLU A 37 28.90 0.62 34.46
N GLU A 38 30.17 0.63 34.04
CA GLU A 38 31.33 0.77 34.92
C GLU A 38 31.35 2.12 35.63
N LYS A 39 30.99 3.21 34.92
CA LYS A 39 30.87 4.55 35.51
C LYS A 39 29.69 4.65 36.49
N LYS A 40 28.60 3.93 36.24
CA LYS A 40 27.43 3.88 37.13
C LYS A 40 27.72 3.07 38.39
N THR A 41 28.49 1.99 38.28
CA THR A 41 28.92 1.17 39.42
C THR A 41 30.03 1.84 40.23
N SER A 42 30.89 2.66 39.62
CA SER A 42 31.85 3.50 40.35
C SER A 42 31.22 4.74 40.99
N SER A 43 30.14 5.27 40.41
CA SER A 43 29.39 6.43 40.94
C SER A 43 28.48 6.05 42.12
N SER A 44 28.09 4.78 42.27
CA SER A 44 27.28 4.31 43.41
C SER A 44 28.10 3.88 44.63
N ALA A 45 29.44 3.96 44.58
CA ALA A 45 30.33 3.54 45.66
C ALA A 45 31.00 4.72 46.42
N SER A 46 30.67 5.97 46.09
CA SER A 46 31.29 7.16 46.69
C SER A 46 30.28 8.29 46.86
N GLU A 47 29.26 8.09 47.70
CA GLU A 47 28.56 9.20 48.36
C GLU A 47 27.78 8.68 49.57
N PHE A 48 28.52 8.37 50.63
CA PHE A 48 28.01 8.30 51.99
C PHE A 48 29.01 9.00 52.92
N SER A 49 28.73 10.27 53.26
CA SER A 49 29.19 10.85 54.52
C SER A 49 28.33 12.05 54.94
N SER A 50 27.69 11.91 56.11
CA SER A 50 27.15 12.94 57.05
C SER A 50 26.02 13.86 56.55
N SER A 51 24.91 14.13 57.26
CA SER A 51 24.60 14.03 58.70
C SER A 51 23.09 14.24 58.98
N THR A 52 22.53 13.47 59.92
CA THR A 52 21.47 13.74 60.95
C THR A 52 20.41 14.83 60.71
N SER A 53 19.10 14.61 60.89
CA SER A 53 18.36 14.23 62.13
C SER A 53 16.96 13.66 61.78
N SER A 54 16.57 12.45 62.25
CA SER A 54 15.69 12.14 63.40
C SER A 54 14.29 12.82 63.33
N ASP A 55 13.16 12.11 63.31
CA ASP A 55 12.61 11.35 64.45
C ASP A 55 11.48 10.35 64.04
N PHE A 56 11.55 9.12 64.58
CA PHE A 56 10.52 8.34 65.31
C PHE A 56 9.08 8.18 64.70
N LEU A 57 8.42 7.02 64.59
CA LEU A 57 8.48 5.71 65.24
C LEU A 57 7.74 4.64 64.39
N SER A 58 8.25 3.41 64.44
CA SER A 58 7.65 2.11 64.05
C SER A 58 6.41 1.75 64.92
N PRO A 59 5.87 0.49 64.91
CA PRO A 59 6.09 -0.64 64.02
C PRO A 59 4.79 -1.38 63.56
N SER A 60 4.94 -2.21 62.53
CA SER A 60 4.03 -3.34 62.21
C SER A 60 4.01 -4.39 63.33
N PRO A 61 3.04 -5.32 63.38
CA PRO A 61 3.32 -6.67 62.85
C PRO A 61 2.06 -7.39 62.27
N SER A 62 2.16 -8.06 61.11
CA SER A 62 2.31 -9.51 60.90
C SER A 62 1.04 -10.39 60.99
N LEU A 63 0.77 -11.14 59.89
CA LEU A 63 0.18 -12.50 59.80
C LEU A 63 -1.28 -12.65 60.32
N SER A 64 -2.22 -13.39 59.73
CA SER A 64 -2.20 -14.73 59.13
C SER A 64 -3.58 -15.07 58.53
N LEU A 65 -3.60 -16.08 57.65
CA LEU A 65 -4.77 -16.78 57.09
C LEU A 65 -5.83 -17.19 58.13
N GLY A 66 -7.11 -17.21 57.71
CA GLY A 66 -8.19 -17.82 58.48
C GLY A 66 -9.50 -17.92 57.68
N THR A 67 -9.81 -19.14 57.26
CA THR A 67 -10.93 -19.63 56.45
C THR A 67 -12.33 -19.43 57.04
N SER A 68 -13.30 -19.24 56.12
CA SER A 68 -14.66 -19.81 56.06
C SER A 68 -15.67 -19.58 57.21
N SER A 69 -16.88 -19.09 56.88
CA SER A 69 -18.08 -19.93 56.68
C SER A 69 -19.43 -19.19 56.89
N THR A 70 -20.44 -19.63 56.12
CA THR A 70 -21.90 -19.69 56.41
C THR A 70 -22.79 -18.43 56.41
N SER A 71 -23.51 -18.24 55.29
CA SER A 71 -24.99 -18.19 55.05
C SER A 71 -25.96 -18.24 56.28
N PRO A 72 -27.28 -17.88 56.20
CA PRO A 72 -28.20 -18.11 55.05
C PRO A 72 -29.48 -17.23 54.90
N SER A 73 -30.30 -17.64 53.89
CA SER A 73 -31.78 -17.48 53.75
C SER A 73 -32.27 -16.17 53.09
N ARG A 74 -33.27 -16.08 52.20
CA ARG A 74 -34.42 -16.89 51.67
C ARG A 74 -34.90 -16.11 50.40
N GLY A 75 -35.50 -16.62 49.32
CA GLY A 75 -35.92 -17.94 48.87
C GLY A 75 -36.77 -17.83 47.58
N ALA A 76 -36.85 -18.94 46.83
CA ALA A 76 -37.82 -19.36 45.79
C ALA A 76 -37.98 -18.49 44.50
N SER A 77 -38.06 -19.01 43.26
CA SER A 77 -38.43 -20.35 42.78
C SER A 77 -37.85 -20.67 41.38
N ARG A 78 -37.71 -21.99 41.14
CA ARG A 78 -37.20 -22.75 39.95
C ARG A 78 -38.06 -22.54 38.69
N THR A 79 -37.58 -22.80 37.44
CA THR A 79 -37.36 -24.13 36.78
C THR A 79 -36.32 -24.05 35.61
N PRO A 80 -36.00 -25.11 34.81
CA PRO A 80 -34.73 -25.84 34.91
C PRO A 80 -33.86 -25.88 33.62
N ILE A 81 -32.66 -26.44 33.80
CA ILE A 81 -31.43 -26.42 32.99
C ILE A 81 -31.31 -27.61 32.01
N THR A 82 -30.59 -27.43 30.91
CA THR A 82 -29.62 -28.40 30.34
C THR A 82 -28.52 -27.64 29.56
N PRO A 83 -27.30 -28.18 29.35
CA PRO A 83 -26.10 -27.55 29.90
C PRO A 83 -25.06 -27.13 28.84
N THR A 84 -24.38 -26.03 29.11
CA THR A 84 -23.19 -25.58 28.39
C THR A 84 -21.96 -25.92 29.22
N LEU A 85 -21.02 -26.68 28.64
CA LEU A 85 -19.63 -26.87 29.08
C LEU A 85 -18.80 -26.29 27.93
N GLY A 86 -17.92 -25.30 28.06
CA GLY A 86 -17.08 -24.85 29.16
C GLY A 86 -15.69 -24.67 28.55
N SER A 87 -15.45 -23.53 27.89
CA SER A 87 -14.13 -23.17 27.35
C SER A 87 -13.46 -22.19 28.31
N ALA A 88 -12.26 -22.55 28.76
CA ALA A 88 -11.44 -21.80 29.69
C ALA A 88 -10.77 -20.62 28.99
N GLU A 89 -11.29 -19.42 29.22
CA GLU A 89 -10.53 -18.18 29.15
C GLU A 89 -10.01 -17.88 30.56
N ASP A 90 -8.70 -17.71 30.72
CA ASP A 90 -8.05 -16.75 31.65
C ASP A 90 -6.57 -17.11 31.89
N ILE A 91 -5.74 -16.94 30.87
CA ILE A 91 -4.34 -16.57 31.04
C ILE A 91 -3.99 -15.71 29.82
N PHE A 92 -4.09 -14.38 29.92
CA PHE A 92 -3.31 -13.32 29.26
C PHE A 92 -4.11 -11.99 29.34
N PRO A 93 -3.48 -10.87 29.73
CA PRO A 93 -4.20 -9.59 29.81
C PRO A 93 -4.61 -9.09 28.42
N PRO A 94 -5.69 -8.29 28.31
CA PRO A 94 -6.15 -7.77 27.04
C PRO A 94 -5.07 -6.86 26.45
N ILE A 95 -4.66 -7.14 25.21
CA ILE A 95 -3.82 -6.24 24.42
C ILE A 95 -4.68 -5.01 24.12
N ILE A 96 -4.43 -3.95 24.88
CA ILE A 96 -4.91 -2.60 24.61
C ILE A 96 -4.43 -2.25 23.20
N ALA A 97 -5.37 -2.00 22.30
CA ALA A 97 -5.09 -1.40 20.99
C ALA A 97 -4.21 -0.16 21.19
N PRO A 98 -3.08 -0.01 20.49
CA PRO A 98 -2.29 1.20 20.63
C PRO A 98 -3.16 2.37 20.20
N SER A 99 -3.50 3.21 21.18
CA SER A 99 -4.02 4.54 20.97
C SER A 99 -3.17 5.23 19.91
N SER A 100 -3.86 5.88 18.98
CA SER A 100 -3.29 6.74 17.95
C SER A 100 -2.06 7.47 18.48
N PRO A 101 -0.92 7.51 17.76
CA PRO A 101 0.15 8.41 18.14
C PRO A 101 -0.36 9.84 17.95
N SER A 102 -0.87 10.41 19.05
CA SER A 102 -1.02 11.85 19.21
C SER A 102 0.32 12.48 18.89
N SER A 103 0.31 13.37 17.89
CA SER A 103 1.16 14.55 17.76
C SER A 103 2.30 14.63 18.78
N ALA A 104 3.40 13.93 18.52
CA ALA A 104 4.65 14.09 19.25
C ALA A 104 5.59 15.03 18.47
N TYR A 105 5.08 16.22 18.15
CA TYR A 105 5.87 17.43 17.93
C TYR A 105 5.15 18.59 18.63
N SER A 106 5.03 18.46 19.96
CA SER A 106 4.66 19.59 20.82
C SER A 106 5.87 19.96 21.65
N THR A 107 6.79 20.70 21.04
CA THR A 107 7.66 21.62 21.80
C THR A 107 6.89 22.93 21.94
N PRO A 108 6.52 23.36 23.15
CA PRO A 108 6.11 24.74 23.36
C PRO A 108 7.40 25.56 23.38
N ASP A 109 7.65 26.34 22.32
CA ASP A 109 8.25 27.68 22.43
C ASP A 109 8.48 28.29 21.05
N ILE A 110 8.03 29.55 20.92
CA ILE A 110 8.20 30.47 19.79
C ILE A 110 7.43 30.06 18.54
N ILE A 111 6.19 30.56 18.42
CA ILE A 111 5.51 30.70 17.12
C ILE A 111 6.28 31.80 16.36
N PRO A 112 7.07 31.49 15.33
CA PRO A 112 7.58 32.53 14.46
C PRO A 112 6.37 33.07 13.71
N ASN A 113 6.23 34.39 13.71
CA ASN A 113 5.28 35.08 12.89
C ASN A 113 5.71 34.86 11.42
N TYR A 114 5.28 33.73 10.83
CA TYR A 114 5.62 33.33 9.46
C TYR A 114 4.88 34.23 8.47
N SER A 115 5.42 35.44 8.27
CA SER A 115 4.96 36.35 7.24
C SER A 115 4.90 35.67 5.87
N LYS A 116 3.75 35.78 5.20
CA LYS A 116 3.54 35.42 3.79
C LYS A 116 4.61 36.07 2.92
N SER A 117 5.63 35.33 2.51
CA SER A 117 6.45 35.67 1.35
C SER A 117 7.34 34.49 1.00
N THR A 118 6.94 33.71 0.00
CA THR A 118 7.72 32.58 -0.47
C THR A 118 7.89 32.67 -1.97
N GLY A 119 8.88 33.48 -2.35
CA GLY A 119 9.31 33.73 -3.73
C GLY A 119 8.38 34.64 -4.54
N PRO A 120 8.88 35.19 -5.67
CA PRO A 120 8.04 35.89 -6.64
C PRO A 120 6.95 34.96 -7.16
N ASP A 121 5.79 35.50 -7.53
CA ASP A 121 4.78 34.67 -8.19
C ASP A 121 5.23 34.27 -9.60
N PRO A 122 4.96 33.01 -10.02
CA PRO A 122 5.19 32.61 -11.38
C PRO A 122 4.38 33.51 -12.33
N PRO A 123 5.01 34.05 -13.38
CA PRO A 123 4.31 34.80 -14.41
C PRO A 123 3.08 34.04 -14.94
N PRO A 124 1.98 34.73 -15.32
CA PRO A 124 0.76 34.07 -15.77
C PRO A 124 0.96 33.13 -16.97
N ASP A 125 1.92 33.41 -17.85
CA ASP A 125 2.30 32.55 -18.97
C ASP A 125 2.96 31.25 -18.50
N VAL A 126 3.81 31.31 -17.48
CA VAL A 126 4.41 30.13 -16.84
C VAL A 126 3.32 29.26 -16.20
N VAL A 127 2.40 29.88 -15.46
CA VAL A 127 1.26 29.18 -14.85
C VAL A 127 0.42 28.48 -15.93
N GLY A 128 0.11 29.18 -17.01
CA GLY A 128 -0.65 28.61 -18.14
C GLY A 128 0.06 27.43 -18.81
N LYS A 129 1.37 27.52 -19.05
CA LYS A 129 2.18 26.42 -19.60
C LYS A 129 2.22 25.21 -18.65
N LEU A 130 2.47 25.43 -17.37
CA LEU A 130 2.49 24.36 -16.36
C LEU A 130 1.14 23.68 -16.21
N LEU A 131 0.06 24.45 -16.25
CA LEU A 131 -1.31 23.92 -16.21
C LEU A 131 -1.59 23.07 -17.45
N ASN A 132 -1.18 23.51 -18.65
CA ASN A 132 -1.34 22.71 -19.87
C ASN A 132 -0.56 21.39 -19.80
N ILE A 133 0.68 21.41 -19.30
CA ILE A 133 1.47 20.19 -19.08
C ILE A 133 0.79 19.28 -18.07
N PHE A 134 0.30 19.85 -16.97
CA PHE A 134 -0.46 19.11 -15.97
C PHE A 134 -1.70 18.45 -16.58
N LEU A 135 -2.51 19.18 -17.34
CA LEU A 135 -3.70 18.66 -18.00
C LEU A 135 -3.37 17.53 -18.99
N LEU A 136 -2.24 17.63 -19.71
CA LEU A 136 -1.76 16.58 -20.60
C LEU A 136 -1.29 15.32 -19.84
N ARG A 137 -0.97 15.43 -18.55
CA ARG A 137 -0.37 14.36 -17.75
C ARG A 137 -1.19 14.02 -16.51
N HIS A 138 -2.40 14.57 -16.37
CA HIS A 138 -3.18 14.53 -15.14
C HIS A 138 -3.57 13.10 -14.74
N SER A 139 -3.75 12.21 -15.72
CA SER A 139 -4.04 10.80 -15.47
C SER A 139 -2.98 10.17 -14.56
N GLN A 140 -1.70 10.54 -14.72
CA GLN A 140 -0.58 10.04 -13.91
C GLN A 140 -0.69 10.42 -12.43
N CYS A 141 -1.56 11.37 -12.07
CA CYS A 141 -1.86 11.71 -10.68
C CYS A 141 -2.77 10.69 -9.99
N GLY A 142 -3.13 9.58 -10.65
CA GLY A 142 -3.76 8.42 -10.03
C GLY A 142 -5.29 8.48 -9.97
N PHE A 143 -5.90 9.65 -9.81
CA PHE A 143 -7.35 9.85 -9.74
C PHE A 143 -7.89 10.68 -10.90
N GLU A 144 -9.20 10.60 -11.08
CA GLU A 144 -9.93 11.37 -12.08
C GLU A 144 -10.30 12.75 -11.51
N LEU A 145 -10.00 13.78 -12.28
CA LEU A 145 -10.13 15.17 -11.90
C LEU A 145 -11.14 15.84 -12.83
N HIS A 146 -12.15 16.51 -12.27
CA HIS A 146 -13.08 17.25 -13.11
C HIS A 146 -12.39 18.51 -13.68
N ILE A 147 -11.94 18.43 -14.93
CA ILE A 147 -11.17 19.49 -15.59
C ILE A 147 -11.89 20.83 -15.56
N GLY A 148 -13.21 20.86 -15.79
CA GLY A 148 -13.98 22.10 -15.74
C GLY A 148 -14.07 22.75 -14.36
N ARG A 149 -13.75 22.03 -13.26
CA ARG A 149 -13.72 22.57 -11.89
C ARG A 149 -12.33 23.10 -11.59
N ILE A 150 -11.30 22.38 -12.01
CA ILE A 150 -9.91 22.87 -11.96
C ILE A 150 -9.78 24.18 -12.73
N MET A 151 -10.27 24.25 -13.98
CA MET A 151 -10.18 25.48 -14.78
C MET A 151 -10.94 26.65 -14.17
N ARG A 152 -12.00 26.39 -13.40
CA ARG A 152 -12.73 27.41 -12.63
C ARG A 152 -11.99 27.81 -11.36
N ALA A 153 -11.29 26.89 -10.73
CA ALA A 153 -10.45 27.15 -9.56
C ALA A 153 -9.18 27.93 -9.95
N ALA A 154 -8.57 27.62 -11.10
CA ALA A 154 -7.35 28.22 -11.64
C ALA A 154 -7.48 29.67 -12.16
N GLN A 155 -8.55 30.38 -11.79
CA GLN A 155 -8.69 31.80 -12.09
C GLN A 155 -7.65 32.64 -11.31
N PRO A 156 -7.27 33.83 -11.81
CA PRO A 156 -6.15 34.60 -11.25
C PRO A 156 -6.29 34.84 -9.75
N GLY A 157 -5.38 34.29 -8.95
CA GLY A 157 -5.34 34.43 -7.49
C GLY A 157 -5.48 33.13 -6.69
N ALA A 158 -5.74 31.99 -7.32
CA ALA A 158 -5.75 30.68 -6.66
C ALA A 158 -4.37 29.99 -6.70
N THR A 159 -3.89 29.55 -5.54
CA THR A 159 -2.65 28.78 -5.36
C THR A 159 -2.93 27.31 -5.70
N ASP A 160 -2.99 26.97 -6.98
CA ASP A 160 -3.27 25.60 -7.41
C ASP A 160 -2.02 24.70 -7.36
N PRO A 161 -2.16 23.40 -7.04
CA PRO A 161 -1.05 22.45 -6.94
C PRO A 161 -0.51 22.10 -8.35
N LEU A 162 0.27 23.01 -8.93
CA LEU A 162 0.92 22.84 -10.24
C LEU A 162 2.24 22.05 -10.19
N ILE A 163 2.63 21.54 -9.02
CA ILE A 163 3.91 20.81 -8.85
C ILE A 163 4.07 19.66 -9.86
N PRO A 164 3.07 18.78 -10.08
CA PRO A 164 3.25 17.71 -11.06
C PRO A 164 3.51 18.23 -12.47
N GLY A 165 2.96 19.40 -12.83
CA GLY A 165 3.26 20.09 -14.09
C GLY A 165 4.75 20.45 -14.22
N CYS A 166 5.40 20.89 -13.13
CA CYS A 166 6.84 21.19 -13.14
C CYS A 166 7.69 19.93 -13.33
N TYR A 167 7.29 18.81 -12.72
CA TYR A 167 7.99 17.54 -12.86
C TYR A 167 7.99 17.05 -14.31
N PHE A 168 6.86 17.15 -15.01
CA PHE A 168 6.74 16.73 -16.41
C PHE A 168 7.26 17.76 -17.42
N ALA A 169 7.53 19.00 -16.99
CA ALA A 169 8.08 20.02 -17.87
C ALA A 169 9.46 19.60 -18.39
N GLN A 170 9.70 19.77 -19.69
CA GLN A 170 11.02 19.58 -20.29
C GLN A 170 11.82 20.89 -20.34
N GLU A 171 11.12 22.02 -20.41
CA GLU A 171 11.71 23.37 -20.46
C GLU A 171 12.37 23.74 -19.11
N HIS A 172 13.64 24.13 -19.16
CA HIS A 172 14.40 24.55 -17.97
C HIS A 172 13.76 25.78 -17.28
N GLU A 173 13.15 26.68 -18.05
CA GLU A 173 12.47 27.88 -17.53
C GLU A 173 11.25 27.55 -16.67
N LEU A 174 10.58 26.43 -16.94
CA LEU A 174 9.45 25.95 -16.16
C LEU A 174 9.93 25.20 -14.91
N ARG A 175 10.96 24.36 -15.06
CA ARG A 175 11.54 23.57 -13.96
C ARG A 175 12.12 24.43 -12.83
N ARG A 176 12.60 25.64 -13.13
CA ARG A 176 13.18 26.53 -12.10
C ARG A 176 12.19 26.86 -10.97
N TRP A 177 10.89 26.80 -11.25
CA TRP A 177 9.80 27.09 -10.31
C TRP A 177 9.44 25.91 -9.41
N GLU A 178 10.06 24.75 -9.61
CA GLU A 178 9.75 23.51 -8.87
C GLU A 178 9.91 23.72 -7.36
N ASN A 179 10.97 24.36 -6.90
CA ASN A 179 11.24 24.56 -5.48
C ASN A 179 10.24 25.52 -4.83
N GLU A 180 9.94 26.65 -5.48
CA GLU A 180 8.98 27.62 -4.96
C GLU A 180 7.57 27.02 -4.90
N LEU A 181 7.14 26.31 -5.96
CA LEU A 181 5.84 25.66 -5.99
C LEU A 181 5.74 24.48 -5.02
N PHE A 182 6.86 23.75 -4.83
CA PHE A 182 6.99 22.70 -3.81
C PHE A 182 6.71 23.24 -2.41
N GLU A 183 7.45 24.26 -1.99
CA GLU A 183 7.28 24.83 -0.66
C GLU A 183 5.91 25.49 -0.52
N ARG A 184 5.40 26.20 -1.54
CA ARG A 184 4.04 26.76 -1.57
C ARG A 184 2.96 25.71 -1.33
N THR A 185 3.05 24.56 -1.98
CA THR A 185 2.06 23.48 -1.79
C THR A 185 2.18 22.87 -0.41
N LYS A 186 3.40 22.68 0.09
CA LYS A 186 3.63 22.20 1.45
C LYS A 186 2.99 23.12 2.48
N TRP A 187 3.24 24.43 2.41
CA TRP A 187 2.60 25.41 3.30
C TRP A 187 1.09 25.46 3.12
N GLY A 188 0.58 25.40 1.87
CA GLY A 188 -0.85 25.38 1.60
C GLY A 188 -1.55 24.15 2.20
N ILE A 189 -0.88 22.99 2.24
CA ILE A 189 -1.36 21.80 2.95
C ILE A 189 -1.37 22.07 4.47
N GLU A 190 -0.29 22.58 5.04
CA GLU A 190 -0.19 22.87 6.49
C GLU A 190 -1.22 23.93 6.95
N GLU A 191 -1.43 24.99 6.17
CA GLU A 191 -2.42 26.04 6.45
C GLU A 191 -3.85 25.47 6.43
N ASN A 192 -4.16 24.61 5.46
CA ASN A 192 -5.48 23.99 5.36
C ASN A 192 -5.80 23.05 6.53
N ILE A 193 -4.80 22.38 7.11
CA ILE A 193 -4.99 21.60 8.36
C ILE A 193 -5.41 22.53 9.50
N THR A 194 -4.78 23.71 9.61
CA THR A 194 -5.14 24.71 10.61
C THR A 194 -6.59 25.21 10.41
N LEU A 195 -6.98 25.48 9.15
CA LEU A 195 -8.35 25.87 8.80
C LEU A 195 -9.39 24.79 9.11
N ALA A 196 -9.03 23.51 8.93
CA ALA A 196 -9.88 22.37 9.27
C ALA A 196 -10.17 22.31 10.78
N HIS A 197 -9.18 22.64 11.62
CA HIS A 197 -9.31 22.65 13.08
C HIS A 197 -10.02 23.89 13.64
N SER A 198 -9.99 25.02 12.94
CA SER A 198 -10.60 26.27 13.42
C SER A 198 -12.15 26.32 13.31
N GLY A 199 -12.82 25.20 13.00
CA GLY A 199 -14.29 25.12 12.96
C GLY A 199 -14.95 26.00 11.88
N GLY A 200 -14.28 26.15 10.74
CA GLY A 200 -14.35 27.34 9.88
C GLY A 200 -15.69 27.70 9.18
N ASP A 201 -15.71 28.97 8.76
CA ASP A 201 -16.66 29.76 7.94
C ASP A 201 -17.07 29.16 6.56
N GLY A 202 -16.96 27.85 6.35
CA GLY A 202 -17.30 27.19 5.07
C GLY A 202 -16.27 27.38 3.95
N LYS A 203 -15.09 27.95 4.23
CA LYS A 203 -14.00 28.16 3.26
C LYS A 203 -13.12 26.93 3.02
N TYR A 204 -13.10 25.97 3.95
CA TYR A 204 -12.29 24.76 3.84
C TYR A 204 -13.00 23.69 2.99
N ASN A 205 -12.35 23.26 1.92
CA ASN A 205 -12.80 22.15 1.09
C ASN A 205 -11.90 20.92 1.36
N SER A 206 -12.41 19.99 2.16
CA SER A 206 -11.66 18.79 2.56
C SER A 206 -11.32 17.87 1.39
N LEU A 207 -12.13 17.85 0.34
CA LEU A 207 -11.86 17.03 -0.84
C LEU A 207 -10.69 17.60 -1.64
N HIS A 208 -10.65 18.92 -1.89
CA HIS A 208 -9.52 19.55 -2.56
C HIS A 208 -8.23 19.43 -1.73
N HIS A 209 -8.34 19.55 -0.41
CA HIS A 209 -7.21 19.34 0.48
C HIS A 209 -6.65 17.92 0.36
N LEU A 210 -7.51 16.91 0.35
CA LEU A 210 -7.11 15.52 0.14
C LEU A 210 -6.49 15.30 -1.25
N GLN A 211 -7.06 15.85 -2.32
CA GLN A 211 -6.48 15.78 -3.67
C GLN A 211 -5.05 16.35 -3.70
N ALA A 212 -4.84 17.52 -3.08
CA ALA A 212 -3.53 18.14 -2.98
C ALA A 212 -2.53 17.27 -2.20
N MET A 213 -2.94 16.68 -1.07
CA MET A 213 -2.09 15.75 -0.30
C MET A 213 -1.70 14.51 -1.11
N THR A 214 -2.64 13.92 -1.86
CA THR A 214 -2.38 12.75 -2.71
C THR A 214 -1.40 13.09 -3.84
N MET A 215 -1.60 14.21 -4.54
CA MET A 215 -0.68 14.69 -5.58
C MET A 215 0.72 14.99 -5.02
N PHE A 216 0.78 15.56 -3.81
CA PHE A 216 2.04 15.84 -3.14
C PHE A 216 2.81 14.56 -2.81
N GLY A 217 2.13 13.53 -2.29
CA GLY A 217 2.73 12.21 -2.06
C GLY A 217 3.23 11.54 -3.34
N LEU A 218 2.45 11.62 -4.44
CA LEU A 218 2.85 11.12 -5.75
C LEU A 218 4.07 11.85 -6.31
N TYR A 219 4.18 13.16 -6.10
CA TYR A 219 5.35 13.92 -6.50
C TYR A 219 6.64 13.39 -5.84
N TYR A 220 6.62 13.04 -4.55
CA TYR A 220 7.79 12.41 -3.91
C TYR A 220 8.14 11.08 -4.57
N TYR A 221 7.16 10.27 -4.93
CA TYR A 221 7.40 9.04 -5.70
C TYR A 221 8.03 9.35 -7.06
N PHE A 222 7.51 10.33 -7.80
CA PHE A 222 8.10 10.76 -9.06
C PHE A 222 9.57 11.18 -8.92
N LYS A 223 9.93 11.84 -7.82
CA LYS A 223 11.32 12.21 -7.50
C LYS A 223 12.16 11.04 -6.94
N GLY A 224 11.61 9.82 -6.84
CA GLY A 224 12.28 8.64 -6.29
C GLY A 224 12.45 8.68 -4.76
N ARG A 225 11.76 9.57 -4.06
CA ARG A 225 11.80 9.72 -2.59
C ARG A 225 10.76 8.78 -1.96
N LEU A 226 11.08 7.49 -1.95
CA LEU A 226 10.12 6.41 -1.69
C LEU A 226 9.48 6.47 -0.30
N LEU A 227 10.29 6.76 0.72
CA LEU A 227 9.82 6.77 2.10
C LEU A 227 8.96 7.99 2.36
N GLU A 228 9.36 9.17 1.89
CA GLU A 228 8.56 10.38 2.01
C GLU A 228 7.26 10.27 1.21
N GLY A 229 7.31 9.70 0.00
CA GLY A 229 6.12 9.39 -0.78
C GLY A 229 5.16 8.49 -0.02
N HIS A 230 5.66 7.43 0.62
CA HIS A 230 4.84 6.56 1.46
C HIS A 230 4.22 7.30 2.65
N VAL A 231 5.01 8.09 3.39
CA VAL A 231 4.49 8.86 4.54
C VAL A 231 3.36 9.80 4.11
N HIS A 232 3.55 10.55 3.03
CA HIS A 232 2.54 11.51 2.57
C HIS A 232 1.29 10.83 2.00
N THR A 233 1.45 9.75 1.24
CA THR A 233 0.30 8.99 0.71
C THR A 233 -0.46 8.25 1.82
N ALA A 234 0.22 7.69 2.82
CA ALA A 234 -0.42 7.10 4.00
C ALA A 234 -1.19 8.14 4.81
N HIS A 235 -0.66 9.36 4.97
CA HIS A 235 -1.39 10.46 5.62
C HIS A 235 -2.64 10.87 4.83
N ALA A 236 -2.54 10.98 3.50
CA ALA A 236 -3.70 11.24 2.64
C ALA A 236 -4.77 10.15 2.78
N THR A 237 -4.38 8.88 2.73
CA THR A 237 -5.31 7.75 2.89
C THR A 237 -5.99 7.74 4.26
N ARG A 238 -5.27 8.01 5.35
CA ARG A 238 -5.87 8.14 6.69
C ARG A 238 -6.83 9.32 6.79
N LEU A 239 -6.53 10.45 6.15
CA LEU A 239 -7.48 11.56 6.05
C LEU A 239 -8.72 11.16 5.27
N ALA A 240 -8.58 10.43 4.15
CA ALA A 240 -9.72 9.91 3.40
C ALA A 240 -10.62 9.01 4.26
N VAL A 241 -10.02 8.16 5.12
CA VAL A 241 -10.75 7.37 6.12
C VAL A 241 -11.47 8.27 7.12
N ALA A 242 -10.78 9.28 7.68
CA ALA A 242 -11.37 10.22 8.64
C ALA A 242 -12.52 11.05 8.04
N LEU A 243 -12.47 11.34 6.74
CA LEU A 243 -13.54 11.98 5.98
C LEU A 243 -14.68 11.02 5.62
N GLY A 244 -14.52 9.72 5.88
CA GLY A 244 -15.51 8.68 5.59
C GLY A 244 -15.53 8.20 4.14
N LEU A 245 -14.54 8.56 3.32
CA LEU A 245 -14.54 8.23 1.90
C LEU A 245 -14.37 6.73 1.63
N HIS A 246 -13.89 5.97 2.62
CA HIS A 246 -13.82 4.51 2.61
C HIS A 246 -15.19 3.81 2.75
N LYS A 247 -16.27 4.56 3.08
CA LYS A 247 -17.63 4.04 3.31
C LYS A 247 -18.69 4.62 2.36
N LEU A 248 -18.32 4.93 1.11
CA LEU A 248 -19.25 5.44 0.10
C LEU A 248 -19.96 4.28 -0.61
N ASP A 249 -21.03 3.78 0.01
CA ASP A 249 -21.72 2.56 -0.37
C ASP A 249 -22.70 2.66 -1.55
N SER A 250 -22.87 3.84 -2.16
CA SER A 250 -23.72 4.05 -3.33
C SER A 250 -23.14 5.08 -4.28
N ARG A 251 -23.39 4.89 -5.58
CA ARG A 251 -23.08 5.88 -6.64
C ARG A 251 -24.20 6.90 -6.84
N ILE A 252 -25.35 6.70 -6.18
CA ILE A 252 -26.50 7.56 -6.32
C ILE A 252 -26.36 8.74 -5.36
N PHE A 253 -26.29 9.94 -5.93
CA PHE A 253 -26.33 11.16 -5.14
C PHE A 253 -27.70 11.34 -4.48
N ARG A 254 -27.71 11.30 -3.15
CA ARG A 254 -28.89 11.56 -2.34
C ARG A 254 -28.69 12.88 -1.60
N PRO A 255 -29.41 13.95 -1.97
CA PRO A 255 -29.32 15.23 -1.25
C PRO A 255 -29.63 15.00 0.23
N SER A 256 -28.72 15.43 1.11
CA SER A 256 -28.95 15.26 2.54
C SER A 256 -30.09 16.19 2.98
N PRO A 257 -31.07 15.70 3.76
CA PRO A 257 -32.08 16.58 4.35
C PRO A 257 -31.37 17.62 5.23
N VAL A 258 -31.62 18.90 4.92
CA VAL A 258 -31.04 20.05 5.61
C VAL A 258 -31.28 19.92 7.12
N GLY A 259 -30.21 19.91 7.93
CA GLY A 259 -30.30 20.01 9.39
C GLY A 259 -29.91 18.78 10.21
N GLN A 260 -29.57 17.63 9.61
CA GLN A 260 -29.10 16.45 10.35
C GLN A 260 -27.71 16.01 9.88
N ALA A 261 -26.67 16.72 10.33
CA ALA A 261 -25.30 16.21 10.28
C ALA A 261 -25.02 15.42 11.57
N PRO A 262 -24.94 14.08 11.55
CA PRO A 262 -24.49 13.33 12.71
C PRO A 262 -23.05 13.75 13.00
N LYS A 263 -22.83 14.36 14.17
CA LYS A 263 -21.49 14.68 14.66
C LYS A 263 -20.84 13.38 15.14
N GLN A 264 -19.68 13.03 14.57
CA GLN A 264 -18.85 11.94 15.06
C GLN A 264 -18.23 12.33 16.42
N PRO A 265 -17.89 11.36 17.30
CA PRO A 265 -17.34 11.59 18.64
C PRO A 265 -15.96 12.27 18.68
N PHE A 266 -15.40 12.71 17.55
CA PHE A 266 -14.10 13.40 17.45
C PHE A 266 -14.15 14.77 16.76
N GLY A 267 -15.33 15.33 16.52
CA GLY A 267 -15.48 16.68 15.97
C GLY A 267 -15.17 16.83 14.48
N THR A 268 -14.61 15.81 13.81
CA THR A 268 -14.46 15.80 12.35
C THR A 268 -15.82 15.58 11.69
N GLN A 269 -16.27 16.58 10.93
CA GLN A 269 -17.48 16.45 10.13
C GLN A 269 -17.23 15.47 8.98
N LEU A 270 -18.08 14.44 8.86
CA LEU A 270 -18.08 13.53 7.71
C LEU A 270 -18.21 14.36 6.43
N TRP A 271 -17.36 14.09 5.44
CA TRP A 271 -17.49 14.75 4.15
C TRP A 271 -18.83 14.37 3.51
N ARG A 272 -19.44 15.33 2.81
CA ARG A 272 -20.69 15.12 2.07
C ARG A 272 -20.56 15.71 0.67
N PRO A 273 -21.01 14.99 -0.37
CA PRO A 273 -21.04 15.53 -1.71
C PRO A 273 -22.02 16.70 -1.80
N ARG A 274 -21.65 17.76 -2.53
CA ARG A 274 -22.51 18.89 -2.88
C ARG A 274 -23.37 18.59 -4.10
N ASP A 275 -22.90 17.72 -4.97
CA ASP A 275 -23.54 17.33 -6.22
C ASP A 275 -23.07 15.92 -6.67
N PRO A 276 -23.70 15.32 -7.69
CA PRO A 276 -23.33 13.97 -8.16
C PRO A 276 -21.89 13.87 -8.66
N VAL A 277 -21.37 14.94 -9.27
CA VAL A 277 -20.00 14.97 -9.81
C VAL A 277 -19.00 14.89 -8.66
N GLU A 278 -19.22 15.61 -7.57
CA GLU A 278 -18.36 15.57 -6.39
C GLU A 278 -18.38 14.20 -5.69
N LEU A 279 -19.51 13.48 -5.74
CA LEU A 279 -19.58 12.08 -5.30
C LEU A 279 -18.67 11.20 -6.16
N GLY A 280 -18.71 11.37 -7.49
CA GLY A 280 -17.81 10.67 -8.41
C GLY A 280 -16.33 10.98 -8.16
N GLU A 281 -15.99 12.25 -7.90
CA GLU A 281 -14.64 12.67 -7.53
C GLU A 281 -14.16 11.97 -6.25
N ALA A 282 -14.99 11.91 -5.22
CA ALA A 282 -14.64 11.29 -3.95
C ALA A 282 -14.46 9.77 -4.03
N ILE A 283 -15.33 9.07 -4.77
CA ILE A 283 -15.19 7.62 -5.01
C ILE A 283 -13.87 7.34 -5.72
N ASN A 284 -13.58 8.06 -6.81
CA ASN A 284 -12.32 7.87 -7.56
C ASN A 284 -11.09 8.22 -6.73
N LEU A 285 -11.16 9.30 -5.93
CA LEU A 285 -10.06 9.72 -5.07
C LEU A 285 -9.77 8.70 -3.98
N TRP A 286 -10.79 8.11 -3.34
CA TRP A 286 -10.61 7.03 -2.38
C TRP A 286 -9.79 5.88 -2.98
N TRP A 287 -10.20 5.38 -4.15
CA TRP A 287 -9.53 4.26 -4.79
C TRP A 287 -8.12 4.59 -5.24
N SER A 288 -7.85 5.84 -5.65
CA SER A 288 -6.50 6.29 -5.95
C SER A 288 -5.61 6.36 -4.70
N CYS A 289 -6.11 6.92 -3.59
CA CYS A 289 -5.41 6.95 -2.31
C CYS A 289 -5.06 5.54 -1.85
N ASN A 290 -6.07 4.65 -1.83
CA ASN A 290 -5.91 3.27 -1.41
C ASN A 290 -4.92 2.51 -2.31
N SER A 291 -5.07 2.56 -3.64
CA SER A 291 -4.18 1.85 -4.56
C SER A 291 -2.73 2.34 -4.47
N THR A 292 -2.53 3.65 -4.35
CA THR A 292 -1.19 4.25 -4.22
C THR A 292 -0.55 3.90 -2.88
N GLU A 293 -1.33 3.92 -1.80
CA GLU A 293 -0.83 3.54 -0.48
C GLU A 293 -0.48 2.06 -0.41
N LEU A 294 -1.31 1.17 -0.98
CA LEU A 294 -1.01 -0.26 -1.07
C LEU A 294 0.29 -0.50 -1.86
N ALA A 295 0.42 0.09 -3.05
CA ALA A 295 1.64 -0.03 -3.85
C ALA A 295 2.87 0.53 -3.12
N GLY A 296 2.71 1.67 -2.44
CA GLY A 296 3.73 2.29 -1.62
C GLY A 296 4.17 1.45 -0.42
N SER A 297 3.20 0.88 0.29
CA SER A 297 3.41 -0.03 1.43
C SER A 297 4.14 -1.29 0.98
N THR A 298 3.72 -1.92 -0.12
CA THR A 298 4.43 -3.05 -0.72
C THR A 298 5.86 -2.68 -1.11
N LEU A 299 6.07 -1.56 -1.81
CA LEU A 299 7.39 -1.09 -2.23
C LEU A 299 8.35 -0.87 -1.05
N ASN A 300 7.85 -0.37 0.08
CA ASN A 300 8.63 -0.11 1.28
C ASN A 300 8.65 -1.30 2.27
N GLY A 301 7.92 -2.37 1.98
CA GLY A 301 7.64 -3.49 2.89
C GLY A 301 7.06 -3.09 4.23
N LEU A 302 6.15 -2.12 4.20
CA LEU A 302 5.37 -1.66 5.33
C LEU A 302 3.97 -2.26 5.24
N PRO A 303 3.29 -2.49 6.38
CA PRO A 303 1.91 -2.92 6.36
C PRO A 303 1.00 -1.79 5.82
N PRO A 304 -0.07 -2.11 5.08
CA PRO A 304 -1.09 -1.14 4.70
C PRO A 304 -1.67 -0.38 5.89
N CYS A 305 -2.00 0.89 5.69
CA CYS A 305 -2.56 1.72 6.76
C CYS A 305 -4.07 1.51 7.02
N VAL A 306 -4.77 0.83 6.11
CA VAL A 306 -6.20 0.51 6.21
C VAL A 306 -6.42 -1.00 6.03
N SER A 307 -7.26 -1.60 6.87
CA SER A 307 -7.69 -2.99 6.67
C SER A 307 -8.74 -3.05 5.56
N LEU A 308 -8.54 -3.96 4.59
CA LEU A 308 -9.43 -4.05 3.43
C LEU A 308 -10.75 -4.79 3.70
N GLU A 309 -10.76 -5.73 4.66
CA GLU A 309 -11.85 -6.71 4.84
C GLU A 309 -13.06 -6.14 5.59
N ASP A 310 -12.84 -5.35 6.64
CA ASP A 310 -13.95 -4.89 7.49
C ASP A 310 -14.30 -3.41 7.31
N ASP A 311 -13.40 -2.61 6.74
CA ASP A 311 -13.53 -1.16 6.76
C ASP A 311 -14.02 -0.56 5.43
N VAL A 312 -13.81 -1.23 4.30
CA VAL A 312 -14.00 -0.63 2.97
C VAL A 312 -15.31 -1.07 2.33
N THR A 313 -16.34 -0.24 2.43
CA THR A 313 -17.65 -0.45 1.77
C THR A 313 -17.83 0.42 0.53
N THR A 314 -16.80 1.17 0.13
CA THR A 314 -16.89 2.06 -1.03
C THR A 314 -17.10 1.28 -2.33
N VAL A 315 -18.04 1.74 -3.13
CA VAL A 315 -18.36 1.18 -4.45
C VAL A 315 -17.22 1.36 -5.45
N TRP A 316 -17.10 0.44 -6.41
CA TRP A 316 -16.07 0.51 -7.46
C TRP A 316 -16.14 1.80 -8.29
N PRO A 317 -14.98 2.36 -8.69
CA PRO A 317 -14.91 3.65 -9.36
C PRO A 317 -15.50 3.59 -10.77
N ARG A 318 -16.06 4.73 -11.21
CA ARG A 318 -16.68 4.93 -12.53
C ARG A 318 -16.11 6.20 -13.18
N LEU A 319 -16.25 6.29 -14.50
CA LEU A 319 -15.87 7.49 -15.25
C LEU A 319 -16.65 8.69 -14.71
N LEU A 320 -15.99 9.83 -14.58
CA LEU A 320 -16.65 11.04 -14.06
C LEU A 320 -17.82 11.49 -14.93
N SER A 321 -17.73 11.24 -16.25
CA SER A 321 -18.82 11.50 -17.20
C SER A 321 -20.13 10.81 -16.81
N ASP A 322 -20.08 9.63 -16.18
CA ASP A 322 -21.29 8.92 -15.76
C ASP A 322 -22.07 9.71 -14.68
N PHE A 323 -21.38 10.54 -13.91
CA PHE A 323 -21.96 11.40 -12.86
C PHE A 323 -22.45 12.76 -13.39
N GLU A 324 -21.93 13.23 -14.54
CA GLU A 324 -22.27 14.53 -15.12
C GLU A 324 -23.65 14.52 -15.80
N TYR A 325 -23.94 13.47 -16.57
CA TYR A 325 -25.12 13.42 -17.45
C TYR A 325 -26.37 12.89 -16.76
N GLY A 326 -26.33 12.66 -15.44
CA GLY A 326 -27.45 12.07 -14.69
C GLY A 326 -27.89 10.72 -15.26
N GLN A 327 -26.96 9.98 -15.88
CA GLN A 327 -27.25 8.65 -16.41
C GLN A 327 -27.69 7.74 -15.26
N PRO A 328 -28.61 6.79 -15.50
CA PRO A 328 -28.97 5.83 -14.48
C PRO A 328 -27.74 4.98 -14.14
N LEU A 329 -27.13 5.30 -12.99
CA LEU A 329 -26.07 4.50 -12.40
C LEU A 329 -26.68 3.24 -11.77
N PRO A 330 -26.03 2.09 -11.88
CA PRO A 330 -26.44 0.90 -11.14
C PRO A 330 -26.45 1.19 -9.63
N ASP A 331 -27.57 0.93 -8.97
CA ASP A 331 -27.67 0.94 -7.50
C ASP A 331 -27.13 -0.38 -6.91
N ASP A 332 -25.96 -0.78 -7.40
CA ASP A 332 -25.20 -1.87 -6.80
C ASP A 332 -24.24 -1.32 -5.75
N ASN A 333 -24.19 -2.00 -4.61
CA ASN A 333 -23.34 -1.64 -3.48
C ASN A 333 -22.10 -2.55 -3.43
N TYR A 334 -21.60 -2.96 -4.60
CA TYR A 334 -20.47 -3.88 -4.71
C TYR A 334 -19.17 -3.17 -4.33
N SER A 335 -18.45 -3.77 -3.38
CA SER A 335 -17.18 -3.28 -2.83
C SER A 335 -16.17 -4.41 -2.69
N VAL A 336 -15.13 -4.24 -1.86
CA VAL A 336 -14.05 -5.22 -1.66
C VAL A 336 -14.60 -6.60 -1.29
N ASN A 337 -15.53 -6.67 -0.34
CA ASN A 337 -16.08 -7.93 0.16
C ASN A 337 -16.87 -8.71 -0.90
N SER A 338 -17.35 -8.02 -1.95
CA SER A 338 -18.08 -8.66 -3.04
C SER A 338 -17.16 -9.38 -4.04
N LEU A 339 -15.84 -9.16 -4.01
CA LEU A 339 -14.91 -9.83 -4.93
C LEU A 339 -14.80 -11.33 -4.67
N LEU A 340 -14.86 -11.74 -3.40
CA LEU A 340 -14.64 -13.12 -2.98
C LEU A 340 -15.89 -13.76 -2.36
N ASP A 341 -16.98 -13.01 -2.24
CA ASP A 341 -18.28 -13.58 -1.86
C ASP A 341 -18.78 -14.51 -2.98
N PRO A 342 -18.99 -15.81 -2.71
CA PRO A 342 -19.45 -16.77 -3.71
C PRO A 342 -20.74 -16.38 -4.44
N ARG A 343 -21.59 -15.53 -3.83
CA ARG A 343 -22.86 -15.09 -4.41
C ARG A 343 -22.72 -13.94 -5.40
N THR A 344 -21.68 -13.13 -5.27
CA THR A 344 -21.52 -11.88 -6.02
C THR A 344 -20.24 -11.84 -6.87
N SER A 345 -19.25 -12.68 -6.54
CA SER A 345 -17.94 -12.73 -7.19
C SER A 345 -18.03 -12.84 -8.73
N SER A 346 -18.89 -13.72 -9.25
CA SER A 346 -19.05 -13.91 -10.70
C SER A 346 -19.48 -12.65 -11.46
N ILE A 347 -20.16 -11.72 -10.77
CA ILE A 347 -20.58 -10.43 -11.34
C ILE A 347 -19.49 -9.38 -11.12
N VAL A 348 -18.94 -9.32 -9.90
CA VAL A 348 -18.06 -8.24 -9.47
C VAL A 348 -16.64 -8.39 -10.01
N VAL A 349 -16.14 -9.62 -10.12
CA VAL A 349 -14.81 -9.91 -10.66
C VAL A 349 -14.76 -9.73 -12.17
N SER A 350 -15.88 -9.91 -12.87
CA SER A 350 -15.94 -9.67 -14.31
C SER A 350 -15.67 -8.20 -14.62
N VAL A 351 -14.60 -7.95 -15.36
CA VAL A 351 -14.15 -6.59 -15.67
C VAL A 351 -14.45 -6.13 -17.09
N SER A 352 -15.28 -6.88 -17.81
CA SER A 352 -15.64 -6.59 -19.21
C SER A 352 -16.31 -5.22 -19.42
N ARG A 353 -16.90 -4.65 -18.36
CA ARG A 353 -17.62 -3.36 -18.37
C ARG A 353 -16.98 -2.30 -17.48
N ASP A 354 -15.82 -2.62 -16.92
CA ASP A 354 -15.10 -1.72 -16.04
C ASP A 354 -14.27 -0.71 -16.82
N ASN A 355 -14.13 0.48 -16.25
CA ASN A 355 -13.12 1.43 -16.67
C ASN A 355 -11.76 1.04 -16.08
N VAL A 356 -10.70 1.68 -16.58
CA VAL A 356 -9.32 1.34 -16.21
C VAL A 356 -9.01 1.58 -14.72
N LYS A 357 -9.66 2.52 -14.05
CA LYS A 357 -9.47 2.77 -12.62
C LYS A 357 -10.07 1.65 -11.77
N SER A 358 -11.22 1.11 -12.19
CA SER A 358 -11.83 -0.06 -11.56
C SER A 358 -10.95 -1.31 -11.73
N LEU A 359 -10.38 -1.50 -12.93
CA LEU A 359 -9.38 -2.55 -13.19
C LEU A 359 -8.18 -2.46 -12.25
N ILE A 360 -7.58 -1.27 -12.11
CA ILE A 360 -6.42 -1.05 -11.24
C ILE A 360 -6.77 -1.39 -9.79
N ALA A 361 -7.86 -0.81 -9.28
CA ALA A 361 -8.28 -1.04 -7.90
C ALA A 361 -8.51 -2.55 -7.63
N LYS A 362 -9.31 -3.23 -8.45
CA LYS A 362 -9.59 -4.66 -8.29
C LYS A 362 -8.32 -5.51 -8.39
N SER A 363 -7.42 -5.22 -9.34
CA SER A 363 -6.17 -5.96 -9.49
C SER A 363 -5.25 -5.84 -8.27
N TYR A 364 -5.12 -4.64 -7.68
CA TYR A 364 -4.34 -4.45 -6.45
C TYR A 364 -4.97 -5.17 -5.26
N ILE A 365 -6.30 -5.12 -5.13
CA ILE A 365 -6.99 -5.83 -4.05
C ILE A 365 -6.74 -7.35 -4.18
N LEU A 366 -6.96 -7.95 -5.35
CA LEU A 366 -6.69 -9.38 -5.56
C LEU A 366 -5.22 -9.74 -5.28
N MET A 367 -4.28 -8.86 -5.63
CA MET A 367 -2.87 -9.05 -5.30
C MET A 367 -2.62 -9.05 -3.79
N VAL A 368 -3.24 -8.15 -3.03
CA VAL A 368 -3.11 -8.12 -1.57
C VAL A 368 -3.70 -9.37 -0.92
N TRP A 369 -4.83 -9.87 -1.43
CA TRP A 369 -5.42 -11.12 -0.94
C TRP A 369 -4.52 -12.33 -1.24
N ALA A 370 -3.97 -12.41 -2.45
CA ALA A 370 -2.99 -13.44 -2.81
C ALA A 370 -1.75 -13.40 -1.90
N ALA A 371 -1.20 -12.20 -1.65
CA ALA A 371 -0.07 -11.99 -0.75
C ALA A 371 -0.36 -12.44 0.69
N LYS A 372 -1.56 -12.13 1.21
CA LYS A 372 -1.99 -12.58 2.55
C LYS A 372 -2.04 -14.12 2.63
N LEU A 373 -2.67 -14.76 1.65
CA LEU A 373 -2.77 -16.22 1.60
C LEU A 373 -1.40 -16.90 1.49
N ASP A 374 -0.46 -16.32 0.73
CA ASP A 374 0.93 -16.79 0.67
C ASP A 374 1.61 -16.70 2.04
N VAL A 375 1.47 -15.58 2.77
CA VAL A 375 2.05 -15.41 4.12
C VAL A 375 1.47 -16.42 5.12
N GLU A 376 0.15 -16.63 5.09
CA GLU A 376 -0.51 -17.64 5.91
C GLU A 376 -0.01 -19.05 5.58
N ARG A 377 0.16 -19.36 4.29
CA ARG A 377 0.65 -20.65 3.79
C ARG A 377 2.08 -20.96 4.24
N VAL A 378 2.96 -19.97 4.19
CA VAL A 378 4.35 -20.10 4.66
C VAL A 378 4.40 -20.33 6.18
N SER A 379 3.42 -19.79 6.92
CA SER A 379 3.33 -19.98 8.37
C SER A 379 2.63 -21.28 8.78
N ASN A 380 1.75 -21.83 7.93
CA ASN A 380 1.07 -23.11 8.11
C ASN A 380 1.13 -23.95 6.81
N HIS A 381 2.16 -24.81 6.71
CA HIS A 381 2.42 -25.66 5.56
C HIS A 381 1.40 -26.78 5.31
N GLN A 382 0.39 -26.99 6.16
CA GLN A 382 -0.73 -27.88 5.85
C GLN A 382 -1.95 -27.11 5.34
N GLY A 383 -2.11 -25.86 5.76
CA GLY A 383 -3.32 -25.07 5.50
C GLY A 383 -4.49 -25.59 6.34
N SER A 384 -5.38 -24.70 6.78
CA SER A 384 -6.67 -25.10 7.34
C SER A 384 -7.70 -25.30 6.22
N ASP A 385 -8.81 -25.97 6.51
CA ASP A 385 -9.94 -26.07 5.55
C ASP A 385 -10.43 -24.68 5.12
N ASP A 386 -10.50 -23.75 6.06
CA ASP A 386 -10.84 -22.34 5.79
C ASP A 386 -9.84 -21.66 4.82
N TRP A 387 -8.54 -21.94 4.99
CA TRP A 387 -7.51 -21.42 4.09
C TRP A 387 -7.71 -21.94 2.66
N TRP A 388 -8.02 -23.24 2.49
CA TRP A 388 -8.28 -23.83 1.17
C TRP A 388 -9.51 -23.23 0.49
N ILE A 389 -10.58 -22.98 1.26
CA ILE A 389 -11.78 -22.30 0.73
C ILE A 389 -11.43 -20.89 0.24
N ARG A 390 -10.71 -20.09 1.04
CA ARG A 390 -10.28 -18.74 0.64
C ARG A 390 -9.30 -18.76 -0.52
N PHE A 391 -8.41 -19.75 -0.57
CA PHE A 391 -7.50 -19.98 -1.70
C PHE A 391 -8.27 -20.23 -2.99
N GLU A 392 -9.25 -21.14 -2.99
CA GLU A 392 -10.06 -21.44 -4.16
C GLU A 392 -10.88 -20.23 -4.63
N GLN A 393 -11.47 -19.48 -3.69
CA GLN A 393 -12.19 -18.23 -4.01
C GLN A 393 -11.27 -17.19 -4.66
N CYS A 394 -10.08 -16.98 -4.09
CA CYS A 394 -9.11 -16.04 -4.62
C CYS A 394 -8.59 -16.47 -5.99
N ASP A 395 -8.28 -17.75 -6.17
CA ASP A 395 -7.84 -18.32 -7.45
C ASP A 395 -8.91 -18.17 -8.53
N GLN A 396 -10.16 -18.53 -8.23
CA GLN A 396 -11.29 -18.36 -9.15
C GLN A 396 -11.46 -16.89 -9.55
N ALA A 397 -11.37 -15.97 -8.59
CA ALA A 397 -11.46 -14.55 -8.86
C ALA A 397 -10.32 -14.05 -9.75
N ILE A 398 -9.07 -14.48 -9.49
CA ILE A 398 -7.92 -14.12 -10.33
C ILE A 398 -8.11 -14.64 -11.76
N ASN A 399 -8.50 -15.90 -11.93
CA ASN A 399 -8.69 -16.49 -13.26
C ASN A 399 -9.83 -15.80 -14.02
N GLN A 400 -10.96 -15.53 -13.37
CA GLN A 400 -12.07 -14.82 -14.00
C GLN A 400 -11.70 -13.37 -14.37
N PHE A 401 -10.94 -12.67 -13.54
CA PHE A 401 -10.41 -11.35 -13.87
C PHE A 401 -9.54 -11.43 -15.13
N MET A 402 -8.62 -12.40 -15.17
CA MET A 402 -7.72 -12.62 -16.30
C MET A 402 -8.45 -12.95 -17.61
N GLU A 403 -9.55 -13.70 -17.54
CA GLU A 403 -10.37 -14.04 -18.71
C GLU A 403 -11.18 -12.87 -19.25
N THR A 404 -11.54 -11.92 -18.39
CA THR A 404 -12.44 -10.80 -18.74
C THR A 404 -11.72 -9.47 -18.93
N MET A 405 -10.42 -9.39 -18.61
CA MET A 405 -9.63 -8.17 -18.78
C MET A 405 -9.39 -7.81 -20.25
N PRO A 406 -9.43 -6.52 -20.61
CA PRO A 406 -9.16 -6.11 -21.99
C PRO A 406 -7.73 -6.45 -22.42
N PRO A 407 -7.49 -6.84 -23.68
CA PRO A 407 -6.15 -7.13 -24.18
C PRO A 407 -5.31 -5.85 -24.30
N VAL A 408 -4.01 -6.00 -24.05
CA VAL A 408 -2.98 -4.97 -24.27
C VAL A 408 -2.75 -4.85 -25.78
N ARG A 409 -3.13 -3.71 -26.38
CA ARG A 409 -2.98 -3.46 -27.82
C ARG A 409 -2.37 -2.07 -28.05
N LEU A 410 -1.35 -2.00 -28.92
CA LEU A 410 -0.61 -0.77 -29.27
C LEU A 410 -1.49 0.34 -29.88
N SER A 411 -2.67 0.02 -30.42
CA SER A 411 -3.57 0.99 -31.05
C SER A 411 -4.32 1.89 -30.05
N ARG A 412 -4.18 1.67 -28.74
CA ARG A 412 -4.82 2.49 -27.70
C ARG A 412 -4.02 3.78 -27.48
N ASN A 413 -4.66 4.76 -26.84
CA ASN A 413 -3.92 5.91 -26.31
C ASN A 413 -2.85 5.42 -25.31
N VAL A 414 -1.72 6.13 -25.25
CA VAL A 414 -0.53 5.70 -24.47
C VAL A 414 -0.84 5.56 -22.97
N GLU A 415 -1.72 6.41 -22.44
CA GLU A 415 -2.10 6.42 -21.03
C GLU A 415 -2.90 5.17 -20.63
N GLU A 416 -3.95 4.86 -21.38
CA GLU A 416 -4.76 3.66 -21.18
C GLU A 416 -3.93 2.39 -21.39
N LEU A 417 -3.01 2.41 -22.35
CA LEU A 417 -2.05 1.33 -22.57
C LEU A 417 -1.15 1.13 -21.34
N ALA A 418 -0.57 2.21 -20.80
CA ALA A 418 0.26 2.15 -19.60
C ALA A 418 -0.49 1.55 -18.40
N TYR A 419 -1.75 1.95 -18.20
CA TYR A 419 -2.58 1.38 -17.14
C TYR A 419 -2.93 -0.08 -17.36
N LEU A 420 -3.27 -0.50 -18.59
CA LEU A 420 -3.54 -1.90 -18.86
C LEU A 420 -2.31 -2.76 -18.60
N ILE A 421 -1.12 -2.28 -18.91
CA ILE A 421 0.13 -2.99 -18.61
C ILE A 421 0.30 -3.15 -17.09
N ILE A 422 -0.02 -2.11 -16.30
CA ILE A 422 -0.02 -2.19 -14.83
C ILE A 422 -1.03 -3.23 -14.33
N VAL A 423 -2.25 -3.22 -14.87
CA VAL A 423 -3.33 -4.17 -14.49
C VAL A 423 -2.91 -5.61 -14.81
N HIS A 424 -2.42 -5.87 -16.02
CA HIS A 424 -1.93 -7.18 -16.44
C HIS A 424 -0.78 -7.63 -15.53
N THR A 425 0.19 -6.76 -15.29
CA THR A 425 1.32 -7.07 -14.41
C THR A 425 0.84 -7.40 -12.99
N ALA A 426 -0.06 -6.60 -12.42
CA ALA A 426 -0.57 -6.80 -11.07
C ALA A 426 -1.34 -8.13 -10.93
N ILE A 427 -2.21 -8.47 -11.88
CA ILE A 427 -3.00 -9.71 -11.79
C ILE A 427 -2.12 -10.95 -11.99
N TYR A 428 -1.14 -10.93 -12.90
CA TYR A 428 -0.20 -12.03 -13.05
C TYR A 428 0.71 -12.17 -11.83
N CYS A 429 1.13 -11.07 -11.22
CA CYS A 429 1.82 -11.11 -9.92
C CYS A 429 0.93 -11.69 -8.82
N SER A 430 -0.39 -11.44 -8.84
CA SER A 430 -1.34 -12.05 -7.90
C SER A 430 -1.36 -13.57 -8.06
N GLN A 431 -1.46 -14.06 -9.29
CA GLN A 431 -1.41 -15.50 -9.59
C GLN A 431 -0.07 -16.12 -9.15
N LEU A 432 1.03 -15.42 -9.43
CA LEU A 432 2.36 -15.87 -9.03
C LEU A 432 2.46 -15.99 -7.51
N GLN A 433 2.05 -14.95 -6.76
CA GLN A 433 2.08 -14.95 -5.29
C GLN A 433 1.22 -16.05 -4.69
N LEU A 434 -0.01 -16.22 -5.19
CA LEU A 434 -0.93 -17.24 -4.69
C LEU A 434 -0.37 -18.68 -4.85
N HIS A 435 0.31 -18.95 -5.97
CA HIS A 435 0.77 -20.29 -6.31
C HIS A 435 2.23 -20.59 -5.98
N ASN A 436 3.09 -19.60 -5.71
CA ASN A 436 4.54 -19.80 -5.59
C ASN A 436 4.92 -20.81 -4.49
N ALA A 437 4.34 -20.70 -3.30
CA ALA A 437 4.62 -21.65 -2.21
C ALA A 437 4.15 -23.08 -2.54
N LEU A 438 3.02 -23.22 -3.23
CA LEU A 438 2.50 -24.53 -3.66
C LEU A 438 3.35 -25.11 -4.78
N ALA A 439 3.81 -24.29 -5.72
CA ALA A 439 4.71 -24.69 -6.79
C ALA A 439 6.03 -25.25 -6.22
N GLU A 440 6.64 -24.59 -5.24
CA GLU A 440 7.86 -25.11 -4.59
C GLU A 440 7.62 -26.44 -3.87
N PHE A 441 6.45 -26.61 -3.24
CA PHE A 441 6.07 -27.87 -2.60
C PHE A 441 5.87 -28.99 -3.63
N GLU A 442 5.17 -28.72 -4.73
CA GLU A 442 4.98 -29.64 -5.86
C GLU A 442 6.33 -30.11 -6.43
N LEU A 443 7.26 -29.18 -6.65
CA LEU A 443 8.62 -29.48 -7.13
C LEU A 443 9.41 -30.35 -6.14
N ALA A 444 9.36 -30.03 -4.84
CA ALA A 444 10.06 -30.80 -3.82
C ALA A 444 9.52 -32.23 -3.72
N MET A 445 8.20 -32.40 -3.79
CA MET A 445 7.54 -33.71 -3.83
C MET A 445 7.92 -34.49 -5.09
N GLY A 446 7.94 -33.83 -6.25
CA GLY A 446 8.37 -34.43 -7.53
C GLY A 446 9.81 -34.94 -7.47
N ALA A 447 10.72 -34.15 -6.91
CA ALA A 447 12.14 -34.52 -6.75
C ALA A 447 12.34 -35.71 -5.81
N GLN A 448 11.50 -35.86 -4.78
CA GLN A 448 11.55 -37.03 -3.88
C GLN A 448 11.01 -38.30 -4.55
N ARG A 449 9.94 -38.16 -5.34
CA ARG A 449 9.23 -39.29 -5.93
C ARG A 449 9.89 -39.81 -7.21
N TYR A 450 10.56 -38.94 -7.95
CA TYR A 450 11.16 -39.25 -9.24
C TYR A 450 12.63 -38.79 -9.26
N PRO A 451 13.62 -39.73 -9.31
CA PRO A 451 15.05 -39.39 -9.27
C PRO A 451 15.51 -38.46 -10.39
N ASN A 452 14.80 -38.45 -11.51
CA ASN A 452 15.09 -37.60 -12.67
C ASN A 452 14.35 -36.24 -12.59
N GLY A 453 13.62 -35.97 -11.51
CA GLY A 453 12.81 -34.77 -11.31
C GLY A 453 11.62 -34.64 -12.27
N ARG A 454 11.20 -35.72 -12.94
CA ARG A 454 10.13 -35.70 -13.94
C ARG A 454 8.90 -36.41 -13.44
N ASN A 455 7.76 -35.75 -13.53
CA ASN A 455 6.46 -36.36 -13.34
C ASN A 455 6.17 -37.40 -14.43
N PRO A 456 5.20 -38.31 -14.22
CA PRO A 456 4.84 -39.35 -15.19
C PRO A 456 4.37 -38.80 -16.54
N ASP A 457 3.83 -37.58 -16.56
CA ASP A 457 3.41 -36.84 -17.75
C ASP A 457 4.56 -36.09 -18.44
N GLY A 458 5.78 -36.18 -17.91
CA GLY A 458 6.96 -35.49 -18.41
C GLY A 458 7.12 -34.05 -17.91
N SER A 459 6.20 -33.53 -17.09
CA SER A 459 6.30 -32.18 -16.51
C SER A 459 7.29 -32.14 -15.33
N LEU A 460 7.80 -30.94 -15.01
CA LEU A 460 8.68 -30.73 -13.85
C LEU A 460 7.90 -30.49 -12.54
N GLY A 461 6.67 -29.98 -12.61
CA GLY A 461 5.85 -29.60 -11.45
C GLY A 461 4.36 -29.81 -11.70
N GLY A 462 3.52 -29.39 -10.76
CA GLY A 462 2.06 -29.57 -10.84
C GLY A 462 1.33 -28.35 -11.42
N ILE A 463 0.05 -28.22 -11.04
CA ILE A 463 -0.84 -27.16 -11.52
C ILE A 463 -0.34 -25.79 -11.05
N SER A 464 0.09 -25.67 -9.79
CA SER A 464 0.58 -24.40 -9.25
C SER A 464 1.86 -23.98 -9.96
N TYR A 465 2.76 -24.93 -10.23
CA TYR A 465 3.96 -24.68 -11.01
C TYR A 465 3.64 -24.18 -12.43
N ALA A 466 2.70 -24.83 -13.13
CA ALA A 466 2.27 -24.42 -14.46
C ALA A 466 1.69 -23.00 -14.46
N ARG A 467 0.88 -22.66 -13.45
CA ARG A 467 0.32 -21.31 -13.29
C ARG A 467 1.38 -20.25 -13.02
N CYS A 468 2.37 -20.52 -12.16
CA CYS A 468 3.49 -19.60 -11.96
C CYS A 468 4.28 -19.35 -13.25
N ASN A 469 4.49 -20.39 -14.07
CA ASN A 469 5.16 -20.26 -15.36
C ASN A 469 4.37 -19.41 -16.35
N GLU A 470 3.06 -19.64 -16.45
CA GLU A 470 2.18 -18.86 -17.32
C GLU A 470 2.12 -17.39 -16.87
N ALA A 471 2.01 -17.13 -15.57
CA ALA A 471 2.06 -15.78 -15.02
C ALA A 471 3.36 -15.03 -15.36
N CYS A 472 4.51 -15.72 -15.25
CA CYS A 472 5.80 -15.13 -15.62
C CYS A 472 5.82 -14.78 -17.12
N ARG A 473 5.43 -15.73 -17.98
CA ARG A 473 5.39 -15.55 -19.44
C ARG A 473 4.48 -14.40 -19.82
N ALA A 474 3.28 -14.35 -19.26
CA ALA A 474 2.29 -13.33 -19.57
C ALA A 474 2.69 -11.94 -19.07
N THR A 475 3.34 -11.84 -17.90
CA THR A 475 3.94 -10.58 -17.42
C THR A 475 5.02 -10.09 -18.36
N VAL A 476 5.91 -10.97 -18.83
CA VAL A 476 6.96 -10.63 -19.78
C VAL A 476 6.37 -10.16 -21.11
N LEU A 477 5.30 -10.80 -21.60
CA LEU A 477 4.60 -10.37 -22.81
C LEU A 477 3.95 -8.99 -22.63
N ALA A 478 3.33 -8.71 -21.49
CA ALA A 478 2.80 -7.38 -21.19
C ALA A 478 3.93 -6.33 -21.12
N ALA A 479 5.07 -6.68 -20.52
CA ALA A 479 6.27 -5.83 -20.48
C ALA A 479 6.90 -5.61 -21.86
N ALA A 480 6.81 -6.58 -22.77
CA ALA A 480 7.32 -6.46 -24.15
C ALA A 480 6.68 -5.27 -24.88
N VAL A 481 5.39 -5.04 -24.65
CA VAL A 481 4.65 -3.92 -25.25
C VAL A 481 5.20 -2.57 -24.77
N VAL A 482 5.82 -2.54 -23.60
CA VAL A 482 6.42 -1.32 -23.04
C VAL A 482 7.64 -0.86 -23.83
N VAL A 483 8.32 -1.76 -24.56
CA VAL A 483 9.52 -1.41 -25.35
C VAL A 483 9.28 -0.24 -26.29
N ASP A 484 8.05 -0.11 -26.80
CA ASP A 484 7.67 0.92 -27.78
C ASP A 484 6.99 2.16 -27.17
N ILE A 485 6.79 2.21 -25.85
CA ILE A 485 6.12 3.34 -25.17
C ILE A 485 7.10 4.20 -24.36
N ASP A 486 6.77 5.49 -24.22
CA ASP A 486 7.47 6.39 -23.30
C ASP A 486 7.17 5.98 -21.84
N LEU A 487 8.22 5.54 -21.15
CA LEU A 487 8.14 5.08 -19.76
C LEU A 487 7.82 6.17 -18.75
N SER A 488 7.89 7.44 -19.15
CA SER A 488 7.38 8.53 -18.32
C SER A 488 5.87 8.41 -18.04
N TYR A 489 5.15 7.59 -18.82
CA TYR A 489 3.74 7.25 -18.58
C TYR A 489 3.50 6.12 -17.60
N MET A 490 4.53 5.36 -17.25
CA MET A 490 4.43 4.26 -16.31
C MET A 490 4.66 4.73 -14.89
N VAL A 491 3.92 4.19 -13.93
CA VAL A 491 4.23 4.40 -12.52
C VAL A 491 5.42 3.52 -12.11
N MET A 492 6.32 4.05 -11.28
CA MET A 492 7.55 3.31 -10.90
C MET A 492 7.25 1.95 -10.25
N PHE A 493 6.07 1.80 -9.61
CA PHE A 493 5.69 0.59 -8.88
C PHE A 493 5.73 -0.67 -9.74
N ILE A 494 5.59 -0.54 -11.06
CA ILE A 494 5.70 -1.68 -11.98
C ILE A 494 7.08 -2.34 -11.94
N GLY A 495 8.15 -1.58 -11.65
CA GLY A 495 9.50 -2.11 -11.56
C GLY A 495 9.65 -3.17 -10.48
N ILE A 496 8.95 -3.04 -9.35
CA ILE A 496 8.97 -4.04 -8.28
C ILE A 496 8.31 -5.34 -8.71
N ALA A 497 7.19 -5.24 -9.41
CA ALA A 497 6.51 -6.42 -9.95
C ALA A 497 7.40 -7.18 -10.94
N TRP A 498 8.11 -6.46 -11.81
CA TRP A 498 9.07 -7.07 -12.74
C TRP A 498 10.27 -7.71 -12.03
N VAL A 499 10.78 -7.12 -10.95
CA VAL A 499 11.81 -7.74 -10.11
C VAL A 499 11.32 -9.07 -9.53
N CYS A 500 10.10 -9.11 -8.99
CA CYS A 500 9.53 -10.35 -8.45
C CYS A 500 9.45 -11.46 -9.52
N VAL A 501 9.02 -11.13 -10.74
CA VAL A 501 8.97 -12.11 -11.84
C VAL A 501 10.38 -12.55 -12.25
N ALA A 502 11.32 -11.60 -12.35
CA ALA A 502 12.69 -11.89 -12.75
C ALA A 502 13.42 -12.78 -11.74
N GLU A 503 13.18 -12.62 -10.43
CA GLU A 503 13.71 -13.52 -9.39
C GLU A 503 13.23 -14.97 -9.57
N VAL A 504 11.95 -15.16 -9.90
CA VAL A 504 11.41 -16.50 -10.20
C VAL A 504 12.09 -17.09 -11.43
N LEU A 505 12.24 -16.31 -12.52
CA LEU A 505 12.94 -16.77 -13.71
C LEU A 505 14.40 -17.16 -13.43
N ILE A 506 15.13 -16.34 -12.65
CA ILE A 506 16.52 -16.61 -12.26
C ILE A 506 16.64 -17.93 -11.49
N ARG A 507 15.68 -18.22 -10.59
CA ARG A 507 15.65 -19.47 -9.82
C ARG A 507 15.32 -20.69 -10.70
N GLU A 508 14.45 -20.52 -11.68
CA GLU A 508 13.95 -21.61 -12.53
C GLU A 508 14.93 -22.03 -13.64
N ILE A 509 15.68 -21.10 -14.22
CA ILE A 509 16.60 -21.38 -15.34
C ILE A 509 17.61 -22.51 -15.00
N PRO A 510 18.36 -22.46 -13.87
CA PRO A 510 19.29 -23.54 -13.51
C PRO A 510 18.57 -24.87 -13.20
N ARG A 511 17.36 -24.81 -12.65
CA ARG A 511 16.55 -26.01 -12.35
C ARG A 511 16.19 -26.75 -13.64
N LEU A 512 15.67 -26.03 -14.63
CA LEU A 512 15.31 -26.60 -15.93
C LEU A 512 16.54 -27.19 -16.64
N LYS A 513 17.69 -26.51 -16.60
CA LYS A 513 18.95 -27.02 -17.16
C LYS A 513 19.35 -28.36 -16.52
N ARG A 514 19.33 -28.46 -15.18
CA ARG A 514 19.67 -29.69 -14.46
C ARG A 514 18.71 -30.84 -14.74
N SER A 515 17.43 -30.54 -14.96
CA SER A 515 16.40 -31.53 -15.29
C SER A 515 16.33 -31.89 -16.80
N GLY A 516 17.19 -31.28 -17.62
CA GLY A 516 17.32 -31.54 -19.06
C GLY A 516 16.30 -30.81 -19.95
N PHE A 517 15.55 -29.84 -19.41
CA PHE A 517 14.60 -28.99 -20.16
C PHE A 517 15.32 -27.78 -20.77
N VAL A 518 16.30 -28.05 -21.64
CA VAL A 518 17.20 -27.01 -22.19
C VAL A 518 16.45 -25.97 -23.03
N ALA A 519 15.43 -26.38 -23.79
CA ALA A 519 14.63 -25.48 -24.61
C ALA A 519 13.82 -24.50 -23.76
N GLU A 520 13.14 -24.99 -22.72
CA GLU A 520 12.38 -24.16 -21.78
C GLU A 520 13.29 -23.23 -20.97
N ALA A 521 14.47 -23.71 -20.56
CA ALA A 521 15.47 -22.88 -19.90
C ALA A 521 15.90 -21.71 -20.80
N ARG A 522 16.14 -21.97 -22.09
CA ARG A 522 16.51 -20.94 -23.07
C ARG A 522 15.39 -19.93 -23.31
N GLU A 523 14.13 -20.37 -23.33
CA GLU A 523 12.99 -19.47 -23.41
C GLU A 523 12.93 -18.54 -22.19
N LYS A 524 13.09 -19.08 -20.98
CA LYS A 524 13.13 -18.27 -19.75
C LYS A 524 14.31 -17.30 -19.70
N GLU A 525 15.47 -17.67 -20.27
CA GLU A 525 16.60 -16.74 -20.42
C GLU A 525 16.26 -15.55 -21.33
N GLN A 526 15.54 -15.80 -22.43
CA GLN A 526 15.06 -14.72 -23.31
C GLN A 526 14.05 -13.83 -22.58
N GLN A 527 13.12 -14.43 -21.85
CA GLN A 527 12.13 -13.71 -21.04
C GLN A 527 12.81 -12.81 -20.00
N LEU A 528 13.83 -13.33 -19.30
CA LEU A 528 14.60 -12.58 -18.32
C LEU A 528 15.36 -11.41 -18.97
N GLY A 529 16.00 -11.63 -20.12
CA GLY A 529 16.70 -10.57 -20.85
C GLY A 529 15.78 -9.43 -21.32
N LEU A 530 14.54 -9.76 -21.70
CA LEU A 530 13.53 -8.75 -22.04
C LEU A 530 13.13 -7.93 -20.81
N LEU A 531 12.91 -8.56 -19.65
CA LEU A 531 12.61 -7.84 -18.42
C LEU A 531 13.77 -6.95 -17.97
N GLU A 532 15.02 -7.41 -18.10
CA GLU A 532 16.21 -6.58 -17.83
C GLU A 532 16.22 -5.34 -18.74
N THR A 533 15.94 -5.51 -20.03
CA THR A 533 15.85 -4.39 -20.99
C THR A 533 14.75 -3.40 -20.60
N CYS A 534 13.57 -3.89 -20.19
CA CYS A 534 12.48 -3.03 -19.72
C CYS A 534 12.85 -2.30 -18.41
N MET A 535 13.53 -2.98 -17.49
CA MET A 535 14.03 -2.39 -16.25
C MET A 535 15.12 -1.33 -16.50
N ASP A 536 16.07 -1.56 -17.39
CA ASP A 536 17.09 -0.56 -17.78
C ASP A 536 16.44 0.73 -18.28
N ARG A 537 15.44 0.60 -19.16
CA ARG A 537 14.68 1.77 -19.65
C ARG A 537 13.91 2.44 -18.51
N LEU A 538 13.33 1.67 -17.58
CA LEU A 538 12.61 2.22 -16.44
C LEU A 538 13.54 2.95 -15.47
N VAL A 539 14.78 2.49 -15.30
CA VAL A 539 15.82 3.16 -14.51
C VAL A 539 16.21 4.51 -15.13
N ALA A 540 16.20 4.63 -16.45
CA ALA A 540 16.44 5.92 -17.11
C ALA A 540 15.35 6.96 -16.77
N THR A 541 14.11 6.52 -16.52
CA THR A 541 13.01 7.38 -16.05
C THR A 541 13.01 7.57 -14.53
N TYR A 542 13.28 6.49 -13.78
CA TYR A 542 13.25 6.43 -12.33
C TYR A 542 14.58 5.87 -11.78
N PRO A 543 15.62 6.71 -11.64
CA PRO A 543 16.97 6.27 -11.25
C PRO A 543 17.03 5.53 -9.91
N VAL A 544 16.05 5.73 -9.03
CA VAL A 544 15.91 5.02 -7.75
C VAL A 544 15.86 3.51 -7.91
N LEU A 545 15.38 3.00 -9.06
CA LEU A 545 15.29 1.57 -9.35
C LEU A 545 16.62 0.92 -9.76
N SER A 546 17.68 1.72 -9.92
CA SER A 546 19.01 1.22 -10.29
C SER A 546 19.55 0.20 -9.29
N LEU A 547 19.24 0.38 -8.01
CA LEU A 547 19.65 -0.56 -6.96
C LEU A 547 19.00 -1.92 -7.17
N GLN A 548 17.70 -1.97 -7.43
CA GLN A 548 16.96 -3.21 -7.64
C GLN A 548 17.46 -3.93 -8.90
N LEU A 549 17.75 -3.19 -9.97
CA LEU A 549 18.31 -3.77 -11.18
C LEU A 549 19.72 -4.36 -10.96
N ASN A 550 20.59 -3.63 -10.26
CA ASN A 550 21.93 -4.12 -9.93
C ASN A 550 21.87 -5.38 -9.04
N GLN A 551 20.93 -5.43 -8.09
CA GLN A 551 20.69 -6.61 -7.26
C GLN A 551 20.24 -7.80 -8.11
N LEU A 552 19.31 -7.59 -9.03
CA LEU A 552 18.83 -8.63 -9.94
C LEU A 552 19.97 -9.22 -10.78
N GLN A 553 20.80 -8.36 -11.38
CA GLN A 553 21.96 -8.76 -12.17
C GLN A 553 22.99 -9.52 -11.32
N THR A 554 23.18 -9.12 -10.06
CA THR A 554 24.07 -9.81 -9.11
C THR A 554 23.56 -11.21 -8.79
N ILE A 555 22.26 -11.37 -8.50
CA ILE A 555 21.66 -12.68 -8.19
C ILE A 555 21.76 -13.60 -9.42
N LYS A 556 21.47 -13.08 -10.62
CA LYS A 556 21.65 -13.80 -11.88
C LYS A 556 23.08 -14.28 -12.06
N ALA A 557 24.07 -13.41 -11.85
CA ALA A 557 25.48 -13.77 -11.95
C ALA A 557 25.86 -14.88 -10.97
N GLN A 558 25.40 -14.81 -9.72
CA GLN A 558 25.66 -15.85 -8.71
C GLN A 558 25.08 -17.22 -9.10
N GLN A 559 23.89 -17.25 -9.71
CA GLN A 559 23.24 -18.48 -10.16
C GLN A 559 23.89 -19.10 -11.41
N LEU A 560 24.66 -18.33 -12.20
CA LEU A 560 25.42 -18.87 -13.32
C LEU A 560 26.67 -19.64 -12.89
N TYR A 561 27.14 -19.44 -11.66
CA TYR A 561 28.31 -20.12 -11.09
C TYR A 561 27.95 -21.40 -10.28
N LEU A 562 26.65 -21.66 -10.06
CA LEU A 562 26.12 -22.83 -9.37
C LEU A 562 25.49 -23.81 -10.37
#